data_AF-A0A655ZY09-F1
#
_entry.id   AF-A0A655ZY09-F1
#
_cell.length_a   1.000
_cell.length_b   1.000
_cell.length_c   1.000
_cell.angle_alpha   90.00
_cell.angle_beta   90.00
_cell.angle_gamma   90.00
#
_symmetry.space_group_name_H-M   'P 1'
#
loop_
_entity.id
_entity.type
_entity.pdbx_description
1 polymer ?
#
loop_
_entity_poly.entity_id
_entity_poly.type
_entity_poly.pdbx_seq_one_letter_code
_entity_poly.pdbx_strand_id
1 'polypeptide(L)'
;MGAAARVIHSGGQKVLREYLTLSPIRSEQEESRISVEAGFNTQEIRLTGQVTGQAPFVGTLIHKGWRADSITLPKLADNYDTSILAPAEVEL
;
A
#
# COMPACT_ATOMS: atom_id res chain seq x y z
N MET A 1 10.82 -22.66 -4.19
CA MET A 1 9.47 -22.23 -3.78
C MET A 1 9.24 -20.71 -3.75
N GLY A 2 10.20 -19.82 -4.06
CA GLY A 2 9.97 -18.35 -4.02
C GLY A 2 10.25 -17.57 -5.31
N ALA A 3 10.72 -18.24 -6.38
CA ALA A 3 11.16 -17.55 -7.60
C ALA A 3 10.00 -16.87 -8.35
N ALA A 4 8.88 -17.57 -8.55
CA ALA A 4 7.70 -17.02 -9.23
C ALA A 4 7.08 -15.83 -8.45
N ALA A 5 6.97 -15.94 -7.12
CA ALA A 5 6.46 -14.86 -6.28
C ALA A 5 7.34 -13.60 -6.36
N ARG A 6 8.67 -13.75 -6.40
CA ARG A 6 9.59 -12.61 -6.59
C ARG A 6 9.39 -11.91 -7.92
N VAL A 7 9.18 -12.67 -9.00
CA VAL A 7 8.93 -12.07 -10.32
C VAL A 7 7.66 -11.21 -10.28
N ILE A 8 6.57 -11.74 -9.72
CA ILE A 8 5.30 -11.01 -9.56
C ILE A 8 5.48 -9.76 -8.68
N HIS A 9 6.13 -9.91 -7.52
CA HIS A 9 6.36 -8.79 -6.61
C HIS A 9 7.25 -7.71 -7.21
N SER A 10 8.31 -8.07 -7.92
CA SER A 10 9.19 -7.12 -8.60
C SER A 10 8.45 -6.36 -9.71
N GLY A 11 7.63 -7.06 -10.50
CA GLY A 11 6.78 -6.43 -11.52
C GLY A 11 5.78 -5.44 -10.91
N GLY A 12 5.04 -5.87 -9.88
CA GLY A 12 4.11 -5.00 -9.16
C GLY A 12 4.78 -3.80 -8.51
N GLN A 13 5.94 -4.01 -7.88
CA GLN A 13 6.73 -2.92 -7.28
C GLN A 13 7.16 -1.90 -8.34
N LYS A 14 7.57 -2.35 -9.54
CA LYS A 14 7.96 -1.46 -10.63
C LYS A 14 6.78 -0.57 -11.04
N VAL A 15 5.61 -1.14 -11.26
CA VAL A 15 4.40 -0.40 -11.66
C VAL A 15 3.99 0.61 -10.58
N LEU A 16 3.99 0.21 -9.31
CA LEU A 16 3.67 1.14 -8.21
C LEU A 16 4.64 2.32 -8.18
N ARG A 17 5.96 2.09 -8.36
CA ARG A 17 6.96 3.17 -8.39
C ARG A 17 6.86 4.07 -9.62
N GLU A 18 6.35 3.56 -10.73
CA GLU A 18 6.17 4.34 -11.95
C GLU A 18 5.09 5.41 -11.79
N TYR A 19 4.02 5.11 -11.06
CA TYR A 19 2.84 5.98 -10.97
C TYR A 19 2.59 6.58 -9.58
N LEU A 20 3.19 6.06 -8.52
CA LEU A 20 2.94 6.50 -7.15
C LEU A 20 4.23 6.90 -6.44
N THR A 21 4.18 8.02 -5.72
CA THR A 21 5.15 8.31 -4.66
C THR A 21 4.57 7.85 -3.33
N LEU A 22 5.20 6.86 -2.70
CA LEU A 22 4.71 6.27 -1.46
C LEU A 22 5.56 6.68 -0.25
N SER A 23 4.91 6.99 0.86
CA SER A 23 5.55 7.21 2.17
C SER A 23 4.86 6.37 3.26
N PRO A 24 5.57 6.04 4.35
CA PRO A 24 4.95 5.38 5.48
C PRO A 24 4.03 6.35 6.24
N ILE A 25 2.91 5.86 6.75
CA ILE A 25 1.99 6.68 7.58
C ILE A 25 2.62 6.99 8.93
N ARG A 26 3.33 6.00 9.52
CA ARG A 26 4.06 6.13 10.79
C ARG A 26 5.56 6.08 10.53
N SER A 27 6.34 6.92 11.19
CA SER A 27 7.80 7.01 10.97
C SER A 27 8.60 6.15 11.95
N GLU A 28 7.99 5.80 13.09
CA GLU A 28 8.56 4.94 14.12
C GLU A 28 8.98 3.57 13.55
N GLN A 29 9.91 2.88 14.21
CA GLN A 29 10.33 1.54 13.77
C GLN A 29 9.19 0.53 13.94
N GLU A 30 9.08 -0.43 13.02
CA GLU A 30 8.22 -1.60 13.26
C GLU A 30 8.73 -2.34 14.49
N GLU A 31 7.83 -3.03 15.18
CA GLU A 31 8.06 -3.68 16.48
C GLU A 31 8.33 -2.71 17.65
N SER A 32 8.30 -1.39 17.42
CA SER A 32 8.38 -0.41 18.50
C SER A 32 7.03 -0.21 19.22
N ARG A 33 7.10 0.17 20.50
CA ARG A 33 5.93 0.52 21.30
C ARG A 33 5.51 1.97 21.02
N ILE A 34 4.27 2.19 20.61
CA ILE A 34 3.71 3.50 20.28
C ILE A 34 2.44 3.81 21.08
N SER A 35 2.15 5.11 21.24
CA SER A 35 0.84 5.60 21.69
C SER A 35 0.02 6.05 20.48
N VAL A 36 -1.27 5.75 20.49
CA VAL A 36 -2.27 6.21 19.54
C VAL A 36 -3.30 7.02 20.30
N GLU A 37 -3.23 8.34 20.12
CA GLU A 37 -4.05 9.30 20.85
C GLU A 37 -5.53 9.28 20.43
N ALA A 38 -6.39 9.85 21.28
CA ALA A 38 -7.79 10.05 20.94
C ALA A 38 -7.95 10.94 19.69
N GLY A 39 -8.97 10.66 18.89
CA GLY A 39 -9.22 11.40 17.64
C GLY A 39 -8.31 10.99 16.46
N PHE A 40 -7.58 9.88 16.56
CA PHE A 40 -6.79 9.37 15.44
C PHE A 40 -7.65 9.07 14.21
N ASN A 41 -7.06 9.22 13.01
CA ASN A 41 -7.73 8.89 11.76
C ASN A 41 -7.81 7.36 11.57
N THR A 42 -9.03 6.83 11.57
CA THR A 42 -9.30 5.39 11.43
C THR A 42 -9.01 4.83 10.04
N GLN A 43 -8.82 5.70 9.04
CA GLN A 43 -8.32 5.30 7.71
C GLN A 43 -6.80 5.11 7.70
N GLU A 44 -6.08 5.74 8.63
CA GLU A 44 -4.62 5.70 8.71
C GLU A 44 -4.10 4.66 9.70
N ILE A 45 -4.83 4.46 10.80
CA ILE A 45 -4.44 3.54 11.87
C ILE A 45 -5.57 2.54 12.09
N ARG A 46 -5.25 1.25 11.88
CA ARG A 46 -6.11 0.14 12.27
C ARG A 46 -5.58 -0.47 13.55
N LEU A 47 -6.38 -0.41 14.61
CA LEU A 47 -6.11 -1.15 15.85
C LEU A 47 -6.44 -2.63 15.62
N THR A 48 -5.56 -3.52 16.07
CA THR A 48 -5.71 -4.98 15.95
C THR A 48 -5.56 -5.66 17.31
N GLY A 49 -6.09 -6.89 17.44
CA GLY A 49 -6.12 -7.63 18.71
C GLY A 49 -7.34 -7.30 19.57
N GLN A 50 -7.21 -7.47 20.89
CA GLN A 50 -8.28 -7.15 21.83
C GLN A 50 -8.27 -5.65 22.13
N VAL A 51 -9.09 -4.90 21.41
CA VAL A 51 -9.24 -3.45 21.57
C VAL A 51 -10.38 -3.18 22.55
N THR A 52 -10.04 -2.79 23.78
CA THR A 52 -11.01 -2.42 24.83
C THR A 52 -10.64 -1.08 25.46
N GLY A 53 -11.64 -0.36 25.96
CA GLY A 53 -11.45 0.96 26.57
C GLY A 53 -11.49 2.10 25.56
N GLN A 54 -10.90 3.23 25.94
CA GLN A 54 -10.82 4.44 25.11
C GLN A 54 -9.36 4.86 24.97
N ALA A 55 -9.06 5.59 23.89
CA ALA A 55 -7.74 6.13 23.65
C ALA A 55 -7.28 7.05 24.81
N PRO A 56 -5.97 7.21 25.06
CA PRO A 56 -4.87 6.70 24.23
C PRO A 56 -4.68 5.18 24.31
N PHE A 57 -4.45 4.56 23.15
CA PHE A 57 -4.09 3.14 23.06
C PHE A 57 -2.58 2.99 23.01
N VAL A 58 -2.03 2.02 23.75
CA VAL A 58 -0.60 1.70 23.71
C VAL A 58 -0.42 0.30 23.16
N GLY A 59 0.36 0.17 22.09
CA GLY A 59 0.58 -1.10 21.41
C GLY A 59 1.90 -1.16 20.66
N THR A 60 2.12 -2.26 19.95
CA THR A 60 3.29 -2.46 19.08
C THR A 60 2.94 -2.07 17.65
N LEU A 61 3.77 -1.27 17.00
CA LEU A 61 3.61 -0.94 15.59
C LEU A 61 4.03 -2.13 14.72
N ILE A 62 3.06 -2.93 14.27
CA ILE A 62 3.33 -4.13 13.45
C ILE A 62 3.67 -3.76 12.00
N HIS A 63 3.02 -2.73 11.44
CA HIS A 63 3.28 -2.26 10.09
C HIS A 63 3.06 -0.76 10.02
N LYS A 64 3.97 -0.02 9.37
CA LYS A 64 3.93 1.45 9.33
C LYS A 64 2.77 2.04 8.51
N GLY A 65 2.09 1.22 7.72
CA GLY A 65 1.12 1.67 6.73
C GLY A 65 1.81 2.36 5.54
N TRP A 66 1.03 2.62 4.49
CA TRP A 66 1.50 3.31 3.29
C TRP A 66 0.48 4.36 2.85
N ARG A 67 0.98 5.51 2.43
CA ARG A 67 0.21 6.59 1.82
C ARG A 67 0.80 6.89 0.45
N ALA A 68 -0.06 7.19 -0.53
CA ALA A 68 0.38 7.80 -1.76
C ALA A 68 0.41 9.32 -1.58
N ASP A 69 1.60 9.90 -1.59
CA ASP A 69 1.81 11.35 -1.53
C ASP A 69 1.51 12.00 -2.88
N SER A 70 1.71 11.26 -3.97
CA SER A 70 1.31 11.66 -5.32
C SER A 70 0.90 10.45 -6.17
N ILE A 71 -0.01 10.70 -7.11
CA ILE A 71 -0.53 9.74 -8.06
C ILE A 71 -0.45 10.38 -9.45
N THR A 72 0.34 9.78 -10.34
CA THR A 72 0.51 10.26 -11.73
C THR A 72 0.16 9.14 -12.68
N LEU A 73 -1.12 9.05 -13.05
CA LEU A 73 -1.58 8.04 -14.01
C LEU A 73 -1.40 8.51 -15.46
N PRO A 74 -1.12 7.59 -16.40
CA PRO A 74 -1.04 7.93 -17.82
C PRO A 74 -2.40 8.41 -18.33
N LYS A 75 -2.38 9.34 -19.29
CA LYS A 75 -3.59 9.76 -19.99
C LYS A 75 -4.03 8.67 -20.96
N LEU A 76 -5.30 8.30 -20.91
CA LEU A 76 -5.90 7.38 -21.88
C LEU A 76 -6.09 8.09 -23.21
N ALA A 77 -5.82 7.40 -24.32
CA ALA A 77 -6.24 7.85 -25.64
C ALA A 77 -7.76 7.70 -25.78
N ASP A 78 -8.40 8.56 -26.57
CA ASP A 78 -9.88 8.65 -26.67
C ASP A 78 -10.58 7.32 -27.01
N ASN A 79 -9.88 6.41 -27.71
CA ASN A 79 -10.42 5.11 -28.13
C ASN A 79 -9.71 3.92 -27.47
N TYR A 80 -9.06 4.11 -26.32
CA TYR A 80 -8.40 3.03 -25.59
C TYR A 80 -9.41 2.22 -24.77
N ASP A 81 -9.60 0.95 -25.13
CA ASP A 81 -10.46 0.03 -24.38
C ASP A 81 -9.73 -0.50 -23.13
N THR A 82 -10.08 0.03 -21.96
CA THR A 82 -9.47 -0.32 -20.67
C THR A 82 -9.86 -1.72 -20.16
N SER A 83 -10.78 -2.41 -20.82
CA SER A 83 -11.11 -3.80 -20.48
C SER A 83 -10.07 -4.82 -20.98
N ILE A 84 -9.22 -4.43 -21.95
CA ILE A 84 -8.16 -5.27 -22.51
C ILE A 84 -6.88 -5.06 -21.68
N LEU A 85 -6.56 -6.00 -20.80
CA LEU A 85 -5.39 -5.92 -19.91
C LEU A 85 -4.07 -6.30 -20.58
N ALA A 86 -4.11 -7.26 -21.50
CA ALA A 86 -2.98 -7.70 -22.30
C ALA A 86 -3.48 -8.19 -23.66
N PRO A 87 -2.84 -7.81 -24.78
CA PRO A 87 -3.18 -8.35 -26.10
C PRO A 87 -2.83 -9.83 -26.20
N ALA A 88 -3.51 -10.55 -27.11
CA ALA A 88 -3.10 -11.91 -27.48
C ALA A 88 -1.82 -11.87 -28.33
N GLU A 89 -0.90 -12.79 -28.09
CA GLU A 89 0.34 -12.93 -28.87
C GLU A 89 0.15 -14.03 -29.93
N VAL A 90 0.49 -13.72 -31.19
CA VAL A 90 0.40 -14.64 -32.33
C VAL A 90 1.74 -14.67 -33.04
N GLU A 91 2.36 -15.84 -33.13
CA GLU A 91 3.60 -16.09 -33.88
C GLU A 91 3.27 -16.39 -35.35
N LEU A 92 4.08 -15.87 -36.28
CA LEU A 92 3.97 -16.07 -37.74
C LEU A 92 5.26 -16.68 -38.30
#